data_AF-A0A2I2YRD5-F1
#
_entry.id   AF-A0A2I2YRD5-F1
#
_cell.length_a   1.000
_cell.length_b   1.000
_cell.length_c   1.000
_cell.angle_alpha   90.00
_cell.angle_beta   90.00
_cell.angle_gamma   90.00
#
_symmetry.space_group_name_H-M   'P 1'
#
loop_
_entity.id
_entity.type
_entity.pdbx_description
1 polymer ?
#
loop_
_entity_poly.entity_id
_entity_poly.type
_entity_poly.pdbx_seq_one_letter_code
_entity_poly.pdbx_strand_id
1 'polypeptide(L)'
;MEWRSTSSTKSGNFMNPIDQAQKEARKRELKKSKKQHMMVPAPPQLNEKVLKDKCKKLRETFGILQLYEKENPDIYKELRKLEVEYKQKRAQLSQYFDAVKNVMIMMFLAPVKMMAILRTWIKISMMKVLMTVTPTDQMEKVRRMNLCTMMMVRETTMKKRSQVLVYSLQICGKSRKRRRT
;
A
#
# COMPACT_ATOMS: atom_id res chain seq x y z
N MET A 1 -18.74 -6.47 22.88
CA MET A 1 -19.65 -5.84 21.89
C MET A 1 -20.18 -6.94 21.00
N GLU A 2 -21.46 -7.26 21.14
CA GLU A 2 -22.11 -8.36 20.45
C GLU A 2 -22.50 -7.94 19.03
N TRP A 3 -21.96 -8.62 18.02
CA TRP A 3 -22.31 -8.38 16.62
C TRP A 3 -23.73 -8.89 16.37
N ARG A 4 -24.72 -7.98 16.32
CA ARG A 4 -26.10 -8.35 16.00
C ARG A 4 -26.25 -8.70 14.52
N SER A 5 -26.90 -9.83 14.25
CA SER A 5 -27.32 -10.22 12.90
C SER A 5 -28.22 -9.16 12.27
N THR A 6 -27.99 -8.85 10.99
CA THR A 6 -28.65 -7.73 10.29
C THR A 6 -30.14 -7.93 10.01
N SER A 7 -30.67 -9.13 10.27
CA SER A 7 -32.05 -9.57 10.02
C SER A 7 -32.97 -9.51 11.25
N SER A 8 -32.51 -9.06 12.43
CA SER A 8 -33.38 -8.94 13.62
C SER A 8 -33.81 -7.49 13.92
N THR A 9 -34.96 -7.35 14.58
CA THR A 9 -35.48 -6.08 15.12
C THR A 9 -34.64 -5.63 16.33
N LYS A 10 -34.82 -4.38 16.80
CA LYS A 10 -34.17 -3.88 18.02
C LYS A 10 -34.49 -4.74 19.26
N SER A 11 -35.65 -5.42 19.25
CA SER A 11 -36.10 -6.37 20.26
C SER A 11 -35.60 -7.82 20.05
N GLY A 12 -34.80 -8.09 19.02
CA GLY A 12 -34.28 -9.44 18.72
C GLY A 12 -35.21 -10.34 17.92
N ASN A 13 -36.41 -9.86 17.54
CA ASN A 13 -37.37 -10.63 16.76
C ASN A 13 -36.96 -10.70 15.27
N PHE A 14 -37.27 -11.83 14.64
CA PHE A 14 -37.01 -12.04 13.21
C PHE A 14 -37.81 -11.03 12.36
N MET A 15 -37.14 -10.32 11.44
CA MET A 15 -37.81 -9.36 10.56
C MET A 15 -38.61 -10.08 9.47
N ASN A 16 -39.78 -9.52 9.13
CA ASN A 16 -40.56 -9.95 7.98
C ASN A 16 -39.75 -9.74 6.68
N PRO A 17 -39.71 -10.72 5.75
CA PRO A 17 -38.99 -10.60 4.48
C PRO A 17 -39.34 -9.34 3.66
N ILE A 18 -40.59 -8.86 3.73
CA ILE A 18 -41.02 -7.63 3.03
C ILE A 18 -40.34 -6.39 3.63
N ASP A 19 -40.29 -6.30 4.96
CA ASP A 19 -39.67 -5.19 5.68
C ASP A 19 -38.15 -5.17 5.46
N GLN A 20 -37.53 -6.35 5.34
CA GLN A 20 -36.12 -6.48 4.99
C GLN A 20 -35.84 -5.94 3.58
N ALA A 21 -36.67 -6.29 2.60
CA ALA A 21 -36.55 -5.79 1.23
C ALA A 21 -36.70 -4.26 1.16
N GLN A 22 -37.68 -3.69 1.88
CA GLN A 22 -37.87 -2.24 1.95
C GLN A 22 -36.68 -1.51 2.61
N LYS A 23 -36.11 -2.09 3.66
CA LYS A 23 -34.91 -1.55 4.34
C LYS A 23 -33.69 -1.56 3.41
N GLU A 24 -33.52 -2.62 2.63
CA GLU A 24 -32.46 -2.70 1.62
C GLU A 24 -32.66 -1.68 0.49
N ALA A 25 -33.89 -1.53 -0.01
CA ALA A 25 -34.22 -0.52 -1.00
C ALA A 25 -33.87 0.89 -0.49
N ARG A 26 -34.29 1.23 0.74
CA ARG A 26 -33.98 2.51 1.39
C ARG A 26 -32.47 2.74 1.55
N LYS A 27 -31.70 1.69 1.87
CA LYS A 27 -30.23 1.74 1.92
C LYS A 27 -29.60 1.99 0.54
N ARG A 28 -30.14 1.39 -0.52
CA ARG A 28 -29.65 1.60 -1.90
C ARG A 28 -29.91 3.02 -2.35
N GLU A 29 -31.11 3.55 -2.09
CA GLU A 29 -31.46 4.95 -2.40
C GLU A 29 -30.60 5.93 -1.60
N LEU A 30 -30.39 5.70 -0.30
CA LEU A 30 -29.49 6.53 0.51
C LEU A 30 -28.06 6.50 -0.03
N LYS A 31 -27.57 5.35 -0.50
CA LYS A 31 -26.24 5.24 -1.14
C LYS A 31 -26.19 5.99 -2.48
N LYS A 32 -27.24 5.96 -3.29
CA LYS A 32 -27.33 6.71 -4.56
C LYS A 32 -27.36 8.22 -4.31
N SER A 33 -28.21 8.67 -3.38
CA SER A 33 -28.31 10.08 -2.99
C SER A 33 -26.98 10.60 -2.41
N LYS A 34 -26.32 9.82 -1.55
CA LYS A 34 -24.95 10.15 -1.08
C LYS A 34 -23.95 10.26 -2.22
N LYS A 35 -23.98 9.35 -3.20
CA LYS A 35 -23.11 9.43 -4.38
C LYS A 35 -23.36 10.68 -5.21
N GLN A 36 -24.63 11.04 -5.41
CA GLN A 36 -25.02 12.26 -6.12
C GLN A 36 -24.56 13.52 -5.37
N HIS A 37 -24.73 13.56 -4.04
CA HIS A 37 -24.27 14.69 -3.23
C HIS A 37 -22.74 14.80 -3.12
N MET A 38 -22.00 13.69 -3.31
CA MET A 38 -20.54 13.69 -3.38
C MET A 38 -20.02 13.98 -4.80
N MET A 39 -20.91 14.07 -5.79
CA MET A 39 -20.57 14.44 -7.15
C MET A 39 -20.41 15.96 -7.20
N VAL A 40 -19.22 16.45 -6.86
CA VAL A 40 -18.85 17.85 -7.07
C VAL A 40 -18.97 18.11 -8.57
N PRO A 41 -19.79 19.08 -9.03
CA PRO A 41 -19.82 19.45 -10.43
C PRO A 41 -18.39 19.79 -10.84
N ALA A 42 -17.87 19.11 -11.87
CA ALA A 42 -16.57 19.46 -12.40
C ALA A 42 -16.61 20.97 -12.73
N PRO A 43 -15.63 21.77 -12.27
CA PRO A 43 -15.58 23.17 -12.66
C PRO A 43 -15.63 23.22 -14.19
N PRO A 44 -16.36 24.18 -14.79
CA PRO A 44 -16.45 24.29 -16.23
C PRO A 44 -15.02 24.27 -16.77
N GLN A 45 -14.72 23.34 -17.68
CA GLN A 45 -13.41 23.22 -18.29
C GLN A 45 -13.12 24.52 -19.04
N LEU A 46 -12.43 25.44 -18.36
CA LEU A 46 -12.01 26.70 -18.93
C LEU A 46 -10.98 26.36 -20.00
N ASN A 47 -11.39 26.48 -21.26
CA ASN A 47 -10.55 26.19 -22.41
C ASN A 47 -9.33 27.14 -22.41
N GLU A 48 -8.13 26.61 -22.20
CA GLU A 48 -6.88 27.38 -22.17
C GLU A 48 -6.68 28.21 -23.45
N LYS A 49 -7.19 27.74 -24.60
CA LYS A 49 -7.18 28.51 -25.86
C LYS A 49 -7.97 29.82 -25.74
N VAL A 50 -9.16 29.79 -25.13
CA VAL A 50 -10.03 30.98 -24.98
C VAL A 50 -9.39 32.00 -24.04
N LEU A 51 -8.74 31.55 -22.97
CA LEU A 51 -7.99 32.41 -22.05
C LEU A 51 -6.76 33.05 -22.72
N LYS A 52 -6.03 32.26 -23.53
CA LYS A 52 -4.88 32.75 -24.30
C LYS A 52 -5.30 33.76 -25.37
N ASP A 53 -6.39 33.51 -26.09
CA ASP A 53 -6.93 34.43 -27.10
C ASP A 53 -7.45 35.73 -26.49
N LYS A 54 -8.16 35.66 -25.35
CA LYS A 54 -8.57 36.85 -24.60
C LYS A 54 -7.37 37.65 -24.11
N CYS A 55 -6.30 36.98 -23.63
CA CYS A 55 -5.04 37.65 -23.26
C CYS A 55 -4.32 38.28 -24.46
N LYS A 56 -4.43 37.67 -25.65
CA LYS A 56 -3.85 38.22 -26.88
C LYS A 56 -4.60 39.49 -27.32
N LYS A 57 -5.94 39.45 -27.36
CA LYS A 57 -6.78 40.62 -27.66
C LYS A 57 -6.57 41.77 -26.67
N LEU A 58 -6.45 41.46 -25.38
CA LEU A 58 -6.12 42.48 -24.38
C LEU A 58 -4.77 43.13 -24.67
N ARG A 59 -3.72 42.36 -24.99
CA ARG A 59 -2.41 42.92 -25.38
C ARG A 59 -2.49 43.83 -26.61
N GLU A 60 -3.31 43.48 -27.60
CA GLU A 60 -3.55 44.31 -28.78
C GLU A 60 -4.23 45.63 -28.38
N THR A 61 -5.19 45.63 -27.45
CA THR A 61 -5.78 46.87 -26.91
C THR A 61 -4.78 47.69 -26.06
N PHE A 62 -3.82 47.04 -25.41
CA PHE A 62 -2.72 47.74 -24.73
C PHE A 62 -1.75 48.44 -25.71
N GLY A 63 -1.76 48.11 -27.00
CA GLY A 63 -1.05 48.90 -28.02
C GLY A 63 -1.56 50.33 -28.15
N ILE A 64 -2.84 50.57 -27.82
CA ILE A 64 -3.48 51.89 -27.83
C ILE A 64 -2.97 52.77 -26.67
N LEU A 65 -2.47 52.17 -25.58
CA LEU A 65 -1.89 52.91 -24.45
C LEU A 65 -0.62 53.69 -24.82
N GLN A 66 0.11 53.28 -25.87
CA GLN A 66 1.25 54.05 -26.40
C GLN A 66 0.82 55.37 -27.06
N LEU A 67 -0.44 55.48 -27.51
CA LEU A 67 -0.98 56.72 -28.07
C LEU A 67 -1.31 57.73 -26.95
N TYR A 68 -1.75 57.25 -25.78
CA TYR A 68 -2.03 58.08 -24.61
C TYR A 68 -0.79 58.68 -23.94
N GLU A 69 0.39 58.11 -24.16
CA GLU A 69 1.67 58.65 -23.65
C GLU A 69 1.95 60.06 -24.21
N LYS A 70 1.45 60.35 -25.43
CA LYS A 70 1.64 61.64 -26.12
C LYS A 70 0.51 62.64 -25.87
N GLU A 71 -0.73 62.17 -25.73
CA GLU A 71 -1.91 63.04 -25.60
C GLU A 71 -2.23 63.43 -24.15
N ASN A 72 -2.00 62.56 -23.15
CA ASN A 72 -2.33 62.83 -21.75
C ASN A 72 -1.41 62.06 -20.77
N PRO A 73 -0.28 62.65 -20.33
CA PRO A 73 0.74 61.96 -19.53
C PRO A 73 0.27 61.52 -18.13
N ASP A 74 -0.73 62.20 -17.55
CA ASP A 74 -1.24 61.87 -16.21
C ASP A 74 -2.19 60.66 -16.23
N ILE A 75 -3.01 60.54 -17.27
CA ILE A 75 -3.89 59.38 -17.49
C ILE A 75 -3.04 58.11 -17.73
N TYR A 76 -1.94 58.25 -18.48
CA TYR A 76 -1.00 57.16 -18.69
C TYR A 76 -0.36 56.66 -17.38
N LYS A 77 0.02 57.56 -16.47
CA LYS A 77 0.57 57.19 -15.15
C LYS A 77 -0.41 56.40 -14.31
N GLU A 78 -1.70 56.78 -14.29
CA GLU A 78 -2.73 56.02 -13.56
C GLU A 78 -2.97 54.65 -14.18
N LEU A 79 -3.05 54.56 -15.51
CA LEU A 79 -3.21 53.28 -16.21
C LEU A 79 -2.03 52.33 -15.93
N ARG A 80 -0.80 52.85 -15.86
CA ARG A 80 0.40 52.08 -15.45
C ARG A 80 0.30 51.57 -14.02
N LYS A 81 -0.21 52.37 -13.09
CA LYS A 81 -0.45 51.92 -11.70
C LYS A 81 -1.47 50.79 -11.65
N LEU A 82 -2.59 50.95 -12.35
CA LEU A 82 -3.65 49.94 -12.43
C LEU A 82 -3.17 48.64 -13.08
N GLU A 83 -2.33 48.70 -14.11
CA GLU A 83 -1.76 47.52 -14.75
C GLU A 83 -0.87 46.73 -13.79
N VAL A 84 0.00 47.43 -13.04
CA VAL A 84 0.87 46.82 -12.03
C VAL A 84 0.02 46.20 -10.92
N GLU A 85 -1.00 46.92 -10.43
CA GLU A 85 -1.87 46.42 -9.37
C GLU A 85 -2.67 45.18 -9.81
N TYR A 86 -3.17 45.17 -11.04
CA TYR A 86 -3.83 43.99 -11.62
C TYR A 86 -2.88 42.79 -11.72
N LYS A 87 -1.65 43.00 -12.21
CA LYS A 87 -0.63 41.94 -12.27
C LYS A 87 -0.29 41.41 -10.86
N GLN A 88 -0.20 42.30 -9.88
CA GLN A 88 0.07 41.93 -8.49
C GLN A 88 -1.07 41.11 -7.89
N LYS A 89 -2.33 41.54 -8.05
CA LYS A 89 -3.51 40.76 -7.61
C LYS A 89 -3.54 39.39 -8.28
N ARG A 90 -3.23 39.32 -9.58
CA ARG A 90 -3.15 38.05 -10.31
C ARG A 90 -2.06 37.13 -9.75
N ALA A 91 -0.89 37.68 -9.43
CA ALA A 91 0.20 36.92 -8.83
C ALA A 91 -0.18 36.38 -7.44
N GLN A 92 -0.83 37.21 -6.60
CA GLN A 92 -1.33 36.79 -5.29
C GLN A 92 -2.34 35.64 -5.38
N LEU A 93 -3.32 35.74 -6.29
CA LEU A 93 -4.28 34.66 -6.51
C LEU A 93 -3.60 33.38 -7.03
N SER A 94 -2.62 33.51 -7.93
CA SER A 94 -1.87 32.35 -8.43
C SER A 94 -1.13 31.65 -7.30
N GLN A 95 -0.44 32.41 -6.45
CA GLN A 95 0.27 31.88 -5.29
C GLN A 95 -0.68 31.21 -4.29
N TYR A 96 -1.84 31.82 -4.01
CA TYR A 96 -2.85 31.21 -3.15
C TYR A 96 -3.33 29.87 -3.73
N PHE A 97 -3.62 29.83 -5.03
CA PHE A 97 -4.08 28.61 -5.69
C PHE A 97 -3.02 27.50 -5.69
N ASP A 98 -1.75 27.85 -5.93
CA ASP A 98 -0.64 26.90 -5.85
C ASP A 98 -0.42 26.41 -4.41
N ALA A 99 -0.57 27.27 -3.41
CA ALA A 99 -0.50 26.88 -2.00
C ALA A 99 -1.62 25.89 -1.63
N VAL A 100 -2.87 26.15 -2.02
CA VAL A 100 -4.00 25.23 -1.78
C VAL A 100 -3.79 23.88 -2.48
N LYS A 101 -3.31 23.89 -3.73
CA LYS A 101 -2.96 22.66 -4.45
C LYS A 101 -1.85 21.88 -3.76
N ASN A 102 -0.80 22.56 -3.31
CA ASN A 102 0.32 21.92 -2.62
C ASN A 102 -0.14 21.27 -1.32
N VAL A 103 -0.97 21.95 -0.53
CA VAL A 103 -1.57 21.36 0.69
C VAL A 103 -2.42 20.15 0.34
N MET A 104 -3.25 20.22 -0.71
CA MET A 104 -4.06 19.08 -1.16
C MET A 104 -3.18 17.90 -1.61
N ILE A 105 -2.11 18.15 -2.35
CA ILE A 105 -1.16 17.12 -2.78
C ILE A 105 -0.45 16.49 -1.58
N MET A 106 -0.01 17.30 -0.62
CA MET A 106 0.63 16.82 0.61
C MET A 106 -0.34 16.03 1.50
N MET A 107 -1.60 16.44 1.60
CA MET A 107 -2.56 15.80 2.50
C MET A 107 -3.13 14.49 1.92
N PHE A 108 -3.31 14.41 0.60
CA PHE A 108 -3.96 13.25 -0.03
C PHE A 108 -3.02 12.37 -0.84
N LEU A 109 -2.09 12.94 -1.61
CA LEU A 109 -1.25 12.17 -2.53
C LEU A 109 0.03 11.64 -1.85
N ALA A 110 0.67 12.43 -0.99
CA ALA A 110 1.91 12.03 -0.32
C ALA A 110 1.76 10.79 0.61
N PRO A 111 0.70 10.68 1.45
CA PRO A 111 0.51 9.51 2.30
C PRO A 111 0.21 8.25 1.49
N VAL A 112 -0.55 8.39 0.39
CA VAL A 112 -0.86 7.28 -0.53
C VAL A 112 0.41 6.75 -1.20
N LYS A 113 1.30 7.65 -1.66
CA LYS A 113 2.60 7.26 -2.23
C LYS A 113 3.51 6.58 -1.19
N MET A 114 3.61 7.13 0.02
CA MET A 114 4.36 6.54 1.13
C MET A 114 3.86 5.13 1.49
N MET A 115 2.54 4.94 1.55
CA MET A 115 1.94 3.64 1.84
C MET A 115 2.17 2.62 0.72
N ALA A 116 2.19 3.05 -0.54
CA ALA A 116 2.56 2.18 -1.65
C ALA A 116 4.01 1.71 -1.53
N ILE A 117 4.92 2.63 -1.23
CA ILE A 117 6.34 2.32 -0.98
C ILE A 117 6.48 1.35 0.19
N LEU A 118 5.87 1.63 1.35
CA LEU A 118 5.93 0.76 2.52
C LEU A 118 5.43 -0.66 2.21
N ARG A 119 4.33 -0.80 1.47
CA ARG A 119 3.81 -2.11 1.04
C ARG A 119 4.79 -2.87 0.14
N THR A 120 5.49 -2.17 -0.76
CA THR A 120 6.51 -2.81 -1.60
C THR A 120 7.72 -3.27 -0.78
N TRP A 121 8.17 -2.47 0.19
CA TRP A 121 9.26 -2.84 1.09
C TRP A 121 8.91 -4.04 1.96
N ILE A 122 7.70 -4.09 2.52
CA ILE A 122 7.21 -5.24 3.30
C ILE A 122 7.19 -6.50 2.43
N LYS A 123 6.70 -6.43 1.19
CA LYS A 123 6.68 -7.56 0.25
C LYS A 123 8.08 -8.06 -0.09
N ILE A 124 9.01 -7.14 -0.40
CA ILE A 124 10.41 -7.48 -0.71
C ILE A 124 11.09 -8.11 0.50
N SER A 125 10.88 -7.55 1.70
CA SER A 125 11.42 -8.09 2.96
C SER A 125 10.91 -9.51 3.22
N MET A 126 9.58 -9.71 3.14
CA MET A 126 8.97 -11.02 3.31
C MET A 126 9.47 -12.04 2.27
N MET A 127 9.63 -11.62 1.01
CA MET A 127 10.18 -12.48 -0.04
C MET A 127 11.63 -12.89 0.27
N LYS A 128 12.47 -11.96 0.73
CA LYS A 128 13.85 -12.29 1.15
C LYS A 128 13.86 -13.31 2.29
N VAL A 129 13.02 -13.14 3.30
CA VAL A 129 12.91 -14.09 4.43
C VAL A 129 12.43 -15.47 3.95
N LEU A 130 11.42 -15.52 3.08
CA LEU A 130 10.92 -16.77 2.54
C LEU A 130 11.99 -17.52 1.72
N MET A 131 12.80 -16.78 0.95
CA MET A 131 13.89 -17.33 0.15
C MET A 131 15.08 -17.81 1.01
N THR A 132 15.26 -17.32 2.23
CA THR A 132 16.29 -17.85 3.15
C THR A 132 15.82 -19.05 3.95
N VAL A 133 14.52 -19.17 4.24
CA VAL A 133 13.96 -20.28 5.03
C VAL A 133 13.76 -21.56 4.20
N THR A 134 13.47 -21.42 2.90
CA THR A 134 13.27 -22.56 1.98
C THR A 134 14.52 -23.44 1.76
N PRO A 135 15.76 -22.91 1.63
CA PRO A 135 16.95 -23.77 1.55
C PRO A 135 17.40 -24.32 2.91
N THR A 136 17.16 -23.62 4.02
CA THR A 136 17.59 -24.10 5.35
C THR A 136 16.76 -25.29 5.84
N ASP A 137 15.44 -25.31 5.57
CA ASP A 137 14.58 -26.42 5.96
C ASP A 137 14.96 -27.74 5.25
N GLN A 138 15.31 -27.66 3.97
CA GLN A 138 15.80 -28.81 3.19
C GLN A 138 17.18 -29.28 3.68
N MET A 139 18.10 -28.35 3.95
CA MET A 139 19.45 -28.66 4.44
C MET A 139 19.42 -29.27 5.86
N GLU A 140 18.52 -28.82 6.72
CA GLU A 140 18.37 -29.35 8.07
C GLU A 140 17.72 -30.75 8.06
N LYS A 141 16.73 -30.97 7.17
CA LYS A 141 16.13 -32.29 6.96
C LYS A 141 17.15 -33.31 6.43
N VAL A 142 17.99 -32.93 5.47
CA VAL A 142 19.08 -33.79 4.95
C VAL A 142 20.12 -34.08 6.02
N ARG A 143 20.50 -33.09 6.85
CA ARG A 143 21.41 -33.32 7.99
C ARG A 143 20.82 -34.30 9.01
N ARG A 144 19.54 -34.16 9.38
CA ARG A 144 18.86 -35.07 10.32
C ARG A 144 18.79 -36.50 9.78
N MET A 145 18.48 -36.67 8.50
CA MET A 145 18.49 -37.98 7.84
C MET A 145 19.89 -38.63 7.89
N ASN A 146 20.94 -37.89 7.53
CA ASN A 146 22.31 -38.41 7.57
C ASN A 146 22.76 -38.78 8.99
N LEU A 147 22.40 -37.99 10.01
CA LEU A 147 22.73 -38.29 11.41
C LEU A 147 22.03 -39.58 11.88
N CYS A 148 20.75 -39.74 11.55
CA CYS A 148 19.96 -40.93 11.89
C CYS A 148 20.56 -42.18 11.26
N THR A 149 20.91 -42.14 9.97
CA THR A 149 21.59 -43.24 9.30
C THR A 149 22.94 -43.57 9.95
N MET A 150 23.72 -42.56 10.32
CA MET A 150 25.02 -42.77 10.96
C MET A 150 24.90 -43.42 12.35
N MET A 151 23.86 -43.07 13.12
CA MET A 151 23.60 -43.71 14.42
C MET A 151 23.19 -45.18 14.26
N MET A 152 22.31 -45.50 13.30
CA MET A 152 21.90 -46.88 13.02
C MET A 152 23.07 -47.76 12.56
N VAL A 153 23.98 -47.21 11.73
CA VAL A 153 25.20 -47.91 11.32
C VAL A 153 26.13 -48.12 12.52
N ARG A 154 26.33 -47.12 13.38
CA ARG A 154 27.11 -47.30 14.61
C ARG A 154 26.50 -48.37 15.52
N GLU A 155 25.20 -48.37 15.71
CA GLU A 155 24.53 -49.34 16.58
C GLU A 155 24.64 -50.77 16.04
N THR A 156 24.48 -50.96 14.73
CA THR A 156 24.68 -52.28 14.09
C THR A 156 26.15 -52.74 14.16
N THR A 157 27.12 -51.84 14.04
CA THR A 157 28.55 -52.19 14.22
C THR A 157 28.87 -52.56 15.67
N MET A 158 28.28 -51.85 16.65
CA MET A 158 28.43 -52.16 18.07
C MET A 158 27.81 -53.52 18.41
N LYS A 159 26.63 -53.82 17.86
CA LYS A 159 25.96 -55.12 18.06
C LYS A 159 26.73 -56.29 17.44
N LYS A 160 27.32 -56.11 16.26
CA LYS A 160 28.25 -57.08 15.65
C LYS A 160 29.51 -57.29 16.50
N ARG A 161 30.11 -56.22 17.03
CA ARG A 161 31.28 -56.32 17.92
C ARG A 161 30.94 -57.04 19.22
N SER A 162 29.79 -56.76 19.83
CA SER A 162 29.33 -57.49 21.02
C SER A 162 29.04 -58.96 20.74
N GLN A 163 28.44 -59.30 19.60
CA GLN A 163 28.25 -60.71 19.21
C GLN A 163 29.59 -61.43 19.02
N VAL A 164 30.57 -60.80 18.37
CA VAL A 164 31.93 -61.37 18.21
C VAL A 164 32.61 -61.57 19.57
N LEU A 165 32.49 -60.61 20.50
CA LEU A 165 33.02 -60.74 21.85
C LEU A 165 32.37 -61.89 22.63
N VAL A 166 31.04 -62.01 22.59
CA VAL A 166 30.32 -63.13 23.22
C VAL A 166 30.75 -64.47 22.62
N TYR A 167 30.87 -64.55 21.29
CA TYR A 167 31.30 -65.76 20.60
C TYR A 167 32.73 -66.15 20.96
N SER A 168 33.64 -65.18 21.04
CA SER A 168 35.04 -65.40 21.43
C SER A 168 35.20 -65.84 22.90
N LEU A 169 34.40 -65.28 23.82
CA LEU A 169 34.36 -65.69 25.23
C LEU A 169 33.81 -67.11 25.40
N GLN A 170 32.82 -67.49 24.59
CA GLN A 170 32.23 -68.82 24.61
C GLN A 170 33.19 -69.90 24.08
N ILE A 171 34.01 -69.57 23.08
CA ILE A 171 35.11 -70.44 22.59
C ILE A 171 36.20 -70.58 23.68
N CYS A 172 36.61 -69.48 24.32
CA CYS A 172 37.61 -69.49 25.39
C CYS A 172 37.16 -70.29 26.64
N GLY A 173 35.88 -70.18 27.02
CA GLY A 173 35.29 -70.95 28.12
C GLY A 173 35.24 -72.45 27.87
N LYS A 174 35.00 -72.88 26.62
CA LYS A 174 35.02 -74.29 26.22
C LYS A 174 36.44 -74.88 26.27
N SER A 175 37.46 -74.12 25.89
CA SER A 175 38.87 -74.54 25.97
C SER A 175 39.37 -74.70 27.41
N ARG A 176 38.85 -73.91 28.36
CA ARG A 176 39.18 -74.06 29.79
C ARG A 176 38.56 -75.30 30.45
N LYS A 177 37.39 -75.75 29.98
CA LYS A 177 36.68 -76.91 30.54
C LYS A 177 37.27 -78.25 30.07
N ARG A 178 37.95 -78.27 28.92
CA ARG A 178 38.65 -79.45 28.36
C ARG A 178 40.05 -79.73 28.96
N ARG A 179 40.60 -78.84 29.79
CA ARG A 179 41.89 -79.04 30.49
C ARG A 179 41.72 -79.52 31.94
N ARG A 180 40.50 -79.85 32.38
CA ARG A 180 40.16 -80.28 33.76
C ARG A 180 39.45 -81.65 33.81
N THR A 181 39.70 -82.50 32.84
CA THR A 181 39.35 -83.93 32.80
C THR A 181 40.59 -84.68 32.38
#